data_AF-A0A821IX46-F1
#
_entry.id   AF-A0A821IX46-F1
#
_cell.length_a   1.000
_cell.length_b   1.000
_cell.length_c   1.000
_cell.angle_alpha   90.00
_cell.angle_beta   90.00
_cell.angle_gamma   90.00
#
_symmetry.space_group_name_H-M   'P 1'
#
loop_
_entity.id
_entity.type
_entity.pdbx_description
1 polymer ?
#
loop_
_entity_poly.entity_id
_entity_poly.type
_entity_poly.pdbx_seq_one_letter_code
_entity_poly.pdbx_strand_id
1 'polypeptide(L)'
;MVVDLAFNKLSKDAGVILVIGILFAMISSSRLFVSIDKTLTIIYRLHERSFLRQYLMAIALLLAFIIIFILMLVAGSVPSALMNTVRGDAARFGLFIAGILMSLSISFGLFQMIYRLTPNKKMSLKKTWCGALIAAIILELFIILFPLYVRKFM
;
A
#
# COMPACT_ATOMS: atom_id res chain seq x y z
N MET A 1 16.45 -38.86 6.10
CA MET A 1 16.46 -39.12 4.64
C MET A 1 15.09 -38.89 3.99
N VAL A 2 13.98 -39.51 4.42
CA VAL A 2 12.65 -39.29 3.81
C VAL A 2 12.09 -37.88 4.08
N VAL A 3 12.39 -37.31 5.25
CA VAL A 3 11.96 -35.96 5.64
C VAL A 3 12.63 -34.88 4.77
N ASP A 4 13.93 -34.99 4.48
CA ASP A 4 14.65 -34.07 3.58
C ASP A 4 14.16 -34.10 2.13
N LEU A 5 13.76 -35.28 1.64
CA LEU A 5 13.16 -35.45 0.31
C LEU A 5 11.78 -34.79 0.23
N ALA A 6 10.99 -34.86 1.30
CA ALA A 6 9.72 -34.16 1.39
C ALA A 6 9.91 -32.64 1.44
N PHE A 7 10.84 -32.12 2.26
CA PHE A 7 11.15 -30.68 2.30
C PHE A 7 11.71 -30.16 0.98
N ASN A 8 12.53 -30.93 0.25
CA ASN A 8 13.01 -30.51 -1.07
C ASN A 8 11.91 -30.49 -2.15
N LYS A 9 10.98 -31.44 -2.12
CA LYS A 9 9.80 -31.41 -3.02
C LYS A 9 8.85 -30.27 -2.65
N LEU A 10 8.58 -30.07 -1.36
CA LEU A 10 7.77 -28.94 -0.89
C LEU A 10 8.39 -27.60 -1.25
N SER A 11 9.71 -27.40 -1.07
CA SER A 11 10.36 -26.13 -1.45
C SER A 11 10.29 -25.86 -2.96
N LYS A 12 10.37 -26.91 -3.78
CA LYS A 12 10.28 -26.79 -5.24
C LYS A 12 8.85 -26.48 -5.70
N ASP A 13 7.85 -27.15 -5.14
CA ASP A 13 6.44 -26.90 -5.44
C ASP A 13 5.95 -25.59 -4.83
N ALA A 14 6.39 -25.23 -3.62
CA ALA A 14 6.13 -23.95 -2.99
C ALA A 14 6.69 -22.78 -3.81
N GLY A 15 7.86 -22.95 -4.42
CA GLY A 15 8.42 -21.97 -5.35
C GLY A 15 7.52 -21.72 -6.57
N VAL A 16 7.00 -22.79 -7.19
CA VAL A 16 6.08 -22.70 -8.33
C VAL A 16 4.75 -22.06 -7.92
N ILE A 17 4.18 -22.47 -6.79
CA ILE A 17 2.93 -21.91 -6.25
C ILE A 17 3.11 -20.41 -5.93
N LEU A 18 4.25 -20.00 -5.37
CA LEU A 18 4.57 -18.59 -5.12
C LEU A 18 4.59 -17.76 -6.40
N VAL A 19 5.27 -18.25 -7.45
CA VAL A 19 5.35 -17.56 -8.74
C VAL A 19 3.96 -17.41 -9.37
N ILE A 20 3.17 -18.47 -9.36
CA ILE A 20 1.78 -18.44 -9.85
C ILE A 20 0.94 -17.46 -9.03
N GLY A 21 1.08 -17.48 -7.70
CA GLY A 21 0.39 -16.55 -6.80
C GLY A 21 0.71 -15.08 -7.09
N ILE A 22 2.00 -14.76 -7.31
CA ILE A 22 2.45 -13.40 -7.65
C ILE A 22 1.86 -12.96 -9.01
N LEU A 23 1.83 -13.84 -10.01
CA LEU A 23 1.25 -13.54 -11.31
C LEU A 23 -0.25 -13.26 -11.23
N PHE A 24 -0.99 -14.12 -10.52
CA PHE A 24 -2.42 -13.91 -10.30
C PHE A 24 -2.70 -12.65 -9.50
N ALA A 25 -1.88 -12.35 -8.49
CA ALA A 25 -1.97 -11.13 -7.72
C ALA A 25 -1.74 -9.89 -8.61
N MET A 26 -0.68 -9.86 -9.41
CA MET A 26 -0.41 -8.78 -10.36
C MET A 26 -1.60 -8.54 -11.29
N ILE A 27 -2.13 -9.60 -11.91
CA ILE A 27 -3.27 -9.49 -12.84
C ILE A 27 -4.50 -8.93 -12.12
N SER A 28 -4.81 -9.46 -10.93
CA SER A 28 -5.99 -9.06 -10.16
C SER A 28 -5.88 -7.61 -9.69
N SER A 29 -4.70 -7.20 -9.21
CA SER A 29 -4.40 -5.82 -8.81
C SER A 29 -4.48 -4.86 -9.99
N SER A 30 -3.90 -5.18 -11.15
CA SER A 30 -4.02 -4.32 -12.34
C SER A 30 -5.48 -4.11 -12.76
N ARG A 31 -6.33 -5.15 -12.67
CA ARG A 31 -7.76 -5.02 -12.97
C ARG A 31 -8.50 -4.08 -12.00
N LEU A 32 -8.13 -4.06 -10.71
CA LEU A 32 -8.69 -3.11 -9.74
C LEU A 32 -8.39 -1.66 -10.14
N PHE A 33 -7.14 -1.35 -10.50
CA PHE A 33 -6.75 0.01 -10.92
C PHE A 33 -7.43 0.44 -12.22
N VAL A 34 -7.56 -0.47 -13.19
CA VAL A 34 -8.31 -0.23 -14.43
C VAL A 34 -9.78 0.10 -14.12
N SER A 35 -10.43 -0.64 -13.22
CA SER A 35 -11.82 -0.38 -12.81
C SER A 35 -11.98 0.98 -12.13
N ILE A 36 -11.05 1.36 -11.26
CA ILE A 36 -11.06 2.69 -10.62
C ILE A 36 -10.96 3.79 -11.68
N ASP A 37 -10.05 3.66 -12.65
CA ASP A 37 -9.89 4.63 -13.75
C ASP A 37 -11.16 4.76 -14.59
N LYS A 38 -11.85 3.65 -14.89
CA LYS A 38 -13.15 3.67 -15.60
C LYS A 38 -14.22 4.41 -14.79
N THR A 39 -14.37 4.08 -13.51
CA THR A 39 -15.35 4.74 -12.65
C THR A 39 -15.08 6.25 -12.52
N LEU A 40 -13.81 6.64 -12.36
CA LEU A 40 -13.42 8.05 -12.32
C LEU A 40 -13.66 8.75 -13.67
N THR A 41 -13.40 8.07 -14.79
CA THR A 41 -13.68 8.59 -16.13
C THR A 41 -15.17 8.87 -16.32
N ILE A 42 -16.04 7.97 -15.81
CA ILE A 42 -17.50 8.16 -15.82
C ILE A 42 -17.90 9.34 -14.92
N ILE A 43 -17.42 9.39 -13.68
CA ILE A 43 -17.74 10.47 -12.72
C ILE A 43 -17.32 11.84 -13.24
N TYR A 44 -16.10 11.94 -13.77
CA TYR A 44 -15.56 13.20 -14.30
C TYR A 44 -15.96 13.48 -15.76
N ARG A 45 -16.78 12.61 -16.38
CA ARG A 45 -17.19 12.69 -17.81
C ARG A 45 -16.01 12.96 -18.75
N LEU A 46 -14.90 12.25 -18.54
CA LEU A 46 -13.71 12.36 -19.37
C LEU A 46 -13.78 11.36 -20.53
N HIS A 47 -13.01 11.60 -21.59
CA HIS A 47 -12.87 10.63 -22.67
C HIS A 47 -12.07 9.41 -22.18
N GLU A 48 -12.56 8.22 -22.52
CA GLU A 48 -11.85 6.97 -22.22
C GLU A 48 -10.46 6.97 -22.88
N ARG A 49 -9.44 6.58 -22.10
CA ARG A 49 -8.08 6.35 -22.62
C ARG A 49 -8.08 5.07 -23.47
N SER A 50 -7.15 4.99 -24.43
CA SER A 50 -6.90 3.73 -25.14
C SER A 50 -6.50 2.61 -24.16
N PHE A 51 -6.96 1.39 -24.42
CA PHE A 51 -6.75 0.21 -23.56
C PHE A 51 -5.29 0.01 -23.14
N LEU A 52 -4.34 0.22 -24.06
CA LEU A 52 -2.89 0.16 -23.81
C LEU A 52 -2.43 1.16 -22.74
N ARG A 53 -2.90 2.42 -22.81
CA ARG A 53 -2.54 3.45 -21.83
C ARG A 53 -3.14 3.19 -20.46
N GLN A 54 -4.34 2.62 -20.43
CA GLN A 54 -5.01 2.24 -19.18
C GLN A 54 -4.26 1.11 -18.46
N TYR A 55 -3.79 0.10 -19.21
CA TYR A 55 -3.02 -1.01 -18.63
C TYR A 55 -1.63 -0.57 -18.16
N LEU A 56 -0.94 0.28 -18.93
CA LEU A 56 0.38 0.81 -18.58
C LEU A 56 0.33 1.69 -17.31
N MET A 57 -0.73 2.47 -17.18
CA MET A 57 -1.03 3.26 -15.99
C MET A 57 -1.36 2.37 -14.77
N ALA A 58 -2.15 1.31 -14.95
CA ALA A 58 -2.45 0.37 -13.87
C ALA A 58 -1.19 -0.33 -13.35
N ILE A 59 -0.27 -0.70 -14.24
CA ILE A 59 1.04 -1.26 -13.86
C ILE A 59 1.89 -0.22 -13.13
N ALA A 60 1.93 1.03 -13.60
CA ALA A 60 2.67 2.10 -12.94
C ALA A 60 2.14 2.40 -11.52
N LEU A 61 0.82 2.43 -11.34
CA LEU A 61 0.17 2.58 -10.04
C LEU A 61 0.45 1.39 -9.12
N LEU A 62 0.43 0.17 -9.65
CA LEU A 62 0.76 -1.04 -8.91
C LEU A 62 2.22 -1.02 -8.42
N LEU A 63 3.17 -0.66 -9.28
CA LEU A 63 4.58 -0.51 -8.91
C LEU A 63 4.78 0.57 -7.83
N ALA A 64 4.15 1.74 -8.01
CA ALA A 64 4.18 2.79 -6.99
C ALA A 64 3.58 2.32 -5.66
N PHE A 65 2.46 1.61 -5.70
CA PHE A 65 1.84 1.03 -4.51
C PHE A 65 2.78 0.05 -3.80
N ILE A 66 3.42 -0.87 -4.52
CA ILE A 66 4.37 -1.82 -3.93
C ILE A 66 5.55 -1.10 -3.26
N ILE A 67 6.18 -0.14 -3.96
CA ILE A 67 7.33 0.60 -3.44
C ILE A 67 6.94 1.33 -2.16
N ILE A 68 5.81 2.05 -2.19
CA ILE A 68 5.38 2.85 -1.04
C ILE A 68 4.91 1.94 0.10
N PHE A 69 4.26 0.81 -0.19
CA PHE A 69 3.87 -0.16 0.83
C PHE A 69 5.09 -0.72 1.57
N ILE A 70 6.18 -1.05 0.85
CA ILE A 70 7.45 -1.44 1.47
C ILE A 70 8.00 -0.30 2.34
N LEU A 71 8.00 0.94 1.85
CA LEU A 71 8.39 2.12 2.63
C LEU A 71 7.53 2.29 3.90
N MET A 72 6.22 2.07 3.84
CA MET A 72 5.33 2.10 5.00
C MET A 72 5.66 1.01 6.00
N LEU A 73 5.89 -0.21 5.54
CA LEU A 73 6.28 -1.32 6.41
C LEU A 73 7.60 -1.04 7.11
N VAL A 74 8.60 -0.54 6.38
CA VAL A 74 9.88 -0.13 6.96
C VAL A 74 9.67 0.98 7.97
N ALA A 75 8.94 2.04 7.62
CA ALA A 75 8.67 3.18 8.51
C ALA A 75 7.89 2.80 9.77
N GLY A 76 6.96 1.84 9.68
CA GLY A 76 6.25 1.30 10.84
C GLY A 76 7.09 0.36 11.71
N SER A 77 8.11 -0.27 11.12
CA SER A 77 9.01 -1.21 11.81
C SER A 77 10.21 -0.53 12.49
N VAL A 78 10.64 0.64 12.00
CA VAL A 78 11.76 1.40 12.59
C VAL A 78 11.51 1.79 14.06
N PRO A 79 10.35 2.33 14.45
CA PRO A 79 10.08 2.70 15.83
C PRO A 79 10.10 1.50 16.78
N SER A 80 9.50 0.39 16.36
CA SER A 80 9.42 -0.84 17.15
C SER A 80 10.78 -1.51 17.32
N ALA A 81 11.66 -1.44 16.31
CA ALA A 81 13.05 -1.92 16.43
C ALA A 81 13.90 -1.04 17.38
N LEU A 82 13.70 0.27 17.36
CA LEU A 82 14.45 1.24 18.18
C LEU A 82 13.91 1.37 19.63
N MET A 83 12.67 0.96 19.89
CA MET A 83 12.11 0.91 21.24
C MET A 83 12.92 -0.01 22.18
N ASN A 84 13.62 -1.00 21.63
CA ASN A 84 14.42 -1.95 22.40
C ASN A 84 15.79 -1.38 22.81
N THR A 85 16.29 -0.35 22.11
CA THR A 85 17.61 0.27 22.34
C THR A 85 17.56 1.53 23.20
N VAL A 86 16.39 2.18 23.32
CA VAL A 86 16.24 3.44 24.06
C VAL A 86 15.67 3.21 25.47
N ARG A 87 16.41 3.66 26.49
CA ARG A 87 15.99 3.68 27.90
C ARG A 87 15.45 5.07 28.26
N GLY A 88 14.14 5.18 28.49
CA GLY A 88 13.46 6.41 28.92
C GLY A 88 12.08 6.56 28.31
N ASP A 89 11.05 6.72 29.15
CA ASP A 89 9.64 6.76 28.71
C ASP A 89 9.32 7.95 27.80
N ALA A 90 9.94 9.11 28.05
CA ALA A 90 9.80 10.30 27.20
C ALA A 90 10.37 10.09 25.79
N ALA A 91 11.53 9.42 25.68
CA ALA A 91 12.15 9.14 24.40
C ALA A 91 11.39 8.07 23.60
N ARG A 92 10.82 7.07 24.29
CA ARG A 92 9.92 6.06 23.68
C ARG A 92 8.63 6.68 23.13
N PHE A 93 8.03 7.61 23.88
CA PHE A 93 6.83 8.32 23.43
C PHE A 93 7.13 9.20 22.21
N GLY A 94 8.24 9.93 22.20
CA GLY A 94 8.68 10.71 21.04
C GLY A 94 8.91 9.84 19.79
N LEU A 95 9.51 8.66 19.96
CA LEU A 95 9.76 7.72 18.87
C LEU A 95 8.48 7.12 18.29
N PHE A 96 7.50 6.81 19.15
CA PHE A 96 6.18 6.32 18.76
C PHE A 96 5.42 7.37 17.94
N ILE A 97 5.39 8.61 18.41
CA ILE A 97 4.75 9.73 17.70
C ILE A 97 5.45 10.00 16.37
N ALA A 98 6.79 9.97 16.33
CA ALA A 98 7.55 10.12 15.10
C ALA A 98 7.25 8.99 14.09
N GLY A 99 7.07 7.76 14.57
CA GLY A 99 6.64 6.62 13.75
C GLY A 99 5.26 6.82 13.12
N ILE A 100 4.28 7.27 13.90
CA ILE A 100 2.93 7.58 13.40
C ILE A 100 2.98 8.73 12.39
N LEU A 101 3.70 9.82 12.69
CA LEU A 101 3.87 10.95 11.77
C LEU A 101 4.54 10.53 10.47
N MET A 102 5.53 9.64 10.54
CA MET A 102 6.23 9.11 9.37
C MET A 102 5.30 8.22 8.54
N SER A 103 4.59 7.27 9.18
CA SER A 103 3.56 6.45 8.54
C SER A 103 2.53 7.32 7.83
N LEU A 104 1.96 8.30 8.54
CA LEU A 104 0.95 9.22 8.01
C LEU A 104 1.49 10.03 6.83
N SER A 105 2.73 10.50 6.89
CA SER A 105 3.38 11.24 5.80
C SER A 105 3.57 10.38 4.55
N ILE A 106 3.91 9.10 4.74
CA ILE A 106 4.07 8.13 3.64
C ILE A 106 2.70 7.74 3.06
N SER A 107 1.70 7.46 3.91
CA SER A 107 0.30 7.24 3.52
C SER A 107 -0.20 8.39 2.66
N PHE A 108 0.04 9.61 3.12
CA PHE A 108 -0.33 10.83 2.43
C PHE A 108 0.35 10.93 1.06
N GLY A 109 1.65 10.62 0.98
CA GLY A 109 2.39 10.54 -0.27
C GLY A 109 1.81 9.50 -1.23
N LEU A 110 1.41 8.32 -0.73
CA LEU A 110 0.78 7.24 -1.50
C LEU A 110 -0.50 7.73 -2.16
N PHE A 111 -1.44 8.28 -1.38
CA PHE A 111 -2.70 8.76 -1.92
C PHE A 111 -2.51 9.95 -2.84
N GLN A 112 -1.58 10.86 -2.54
CA GLN A 112 -1.26 11.97 -3.42
C GLN A 112 -0.69 11.49 -4.77
N MET A 113 0.14 10.44 -4.76
CA MET A 113 0.69 9.84 -5.96
C MET A 113 -0.39 9.13 -6.77
N ILE A 114 -1.32 8.41 -6.12
CA ILE A 114 -2.52 7.85 -6.75
C ILE A 114 -3.35 8.97 -7.38
N TYR A 115 -3.75 9.99 -6.63
CA TYR A 115 -4.55 11.09 -7.17
C TYR A 115 -3.87 11.90 -8.26
N ARG A 116 -2.55 11.82 -8.41
CA ARG A 116 -1.80 12.49 -9.48
C ARG A 116 -1.57 11.61 -10.71
N LEU A 117 -1.25 10.33 -10.51
CA LEU A 117 -1.03 9.37 -11.59
C LEU A 117 -2.34 8.86 -12.17
N THR A 118 -3.40 8.81 -11.35
CA THR A 118 -4.69 8.26 -11.73
C THR A 118 -5.38 9.11 -12.81
N PRO A 119 -5.57 10.44 -12.64
CA PRO A 119 -6.26 11.23 -13.65
C PRO A 119 -5.39 11.50 -14.88
N ASN A 120 -5.93 11.31 -16.08
CA ASN A 120 -5.36 11.78 -17.35
C ASN A 120 -5.41 13.30 -17.54
N LYS A 121 -5.24 14.06 -16.46
CA LYS A 121 -5.29 15.51 -16.48
C LYS A 121 -4.28 15.99 -15.44
N LYS A 122 -3.48 16.99 -15.81
CA LYS A 122 -2.59 17.67 -14.86
C LYS A 122 -3.46 18.37 -13.81
N MET A 123 -3.89 17.64 -12.79
CA MET A 123 -4.61 18.20 -11.65
C MET A 123 -3.58 18.91 -10.76
N SER A 124 -3.87 20.16 -10.45
CA SER A 124 -3.04 20.97 -9.56
C SER A 124 -3.02 20.36 -8.16
N LEU A 125 -1.84 20.35 -7.52
CA LEU A 125 -1.60 19.84 -6.16
C LEU A 125 -2.58 20.39 -5.12
N LYS A 126 -3.11 21.61 -5.34
CA LYS A 126 -4.09 22.24 -4.45
C LYS A 126 -5.47 21.56 -4.46
N LYS A 127 -5.85 20.87 -5.53
CA LYS A 127 -7.17 20.22 -5.65
C LYS A 127 -7.18 18.78 -5.13
N THR A 128 -6.06 18.07 -5.24
CA THR A 128 -5.94 16.67 -4.83
C THR A 128 -5.48 16.50 -3.38
N TRP A 129 -4.95 17.55 -2.75
CA TRP A 129 -4.44 17.47 -1.38
C TRP A 129 -5.50 17.06 -0.35
N CYS A 130 -6.70 17.65 -0.43
CA CYS A 130 -7.78 17.37 0.53
C CYS A 130 -8.21 15.89 0.47
N GLY A 131 -8.38 15.34 -0.74
CA GLY A 131 -8.71 13.93 -0.92
C GLY A 131 -7.61 12.99 -0.42
N ALA A 132 -6.34 13.30 -0.70
CA ALA A 132 -5.19 12.54 -0.23
C ALA A 132 -5.10 12.52 1.30
N LEU A 133 -5.38 13.67 1.94
CA LEU A 133 -5.34 13.82 3.38
C LEU A 133 -6.48 13.06 4.06
N ILE A 134 -7.71 13.15 3.53
CA ILE A 134 -8.86 12.37 4.03
C ILE A 134 -8.59 10.87 3.90
N ALA A 135 -8.08 10.41 2.76
CA ALA A 135 -7.77 9.00 2.54
C ALA A 135 -6.67 8.50 3.47
N ALA A 136 -5.61 9.31 3.68
CA ALA A 136 -4.55 9.00 4.63
C ALA A 136 -5.07 8.88 6.06
N ILE A 137 -5.94 9.82 6.50
CA ILE A 137 -6.56 9.77 7.83
C ILE A 137 -7.42 8.52 7.99
N ILE A 138 -8.27 8.20 7.01
CA ILE A 138 -9.12 6.99 7.05
C ILE A 138 -8.27 5.72 7.12
N LEU A 139 -7.18 5.65 6.35
CA LEU A 139 -6.26 4.51 6.39
C LEU A 139 -5.59 4.37 7.76
N GLU A 140 -5.06 5.47 8.31
CA GLU A 140 -4.43 5.47 9.63
C GLU A 140 -5.43 5.06 10.71
N LEU A 141 -6.67 5.57 10.63
CA LEU A 141 -7.76 5.19 11.52
C LEU A 141 -8.05 3.69 11.42
N PHE A 142 -8.09 3.13 10.20
CA PHE A 142 -8.31 1.71 9.97
C PHE A 142 -7.18 0.84 10.56
N ILE A 143 -5.92 1.26 10.38
CA ILE A 143 -4.75 0.57 10.94
C ILE A 143 -4.79 0.54 12.47
N ILE A 144 -5.30 1.60 13.11
CA ILE A 144 -5.47 1.66 14.57
C ILE A 144 -6.71 0.86 15.03
N LEU A 145 -7.82 0.94 14.29
CA LEU A 145 -9.06 0.25 14.64
C LEU A 145 -8.92 -1.26 14.54
N PHE A 146 -8.17 -1.76 13.55
CA PHE A 146 -8.02 -3.18 13.28
C PHE A 146 -7.48 -4.00 14.49
N PRO A 147 -6.34 -3.66 15.12
CA PRO A 147 -5.87 -4.38 16.31
C PRO A 147 -6.81 -4.21 17.51
N LEU A 148 -7.51 -3.07 17.60
CA LEU A 148 -8.48 -2.81 18.66
C LEU A 148 -9.71 -3.71 18.51
N TYR A 149 -10.16 -3.93 17.27
CA TYR A 149 -11.22 -4.88 16.93
C TYR A 149 -10.80 -6.31 17.27
N VAL A 150 -9.62 -6.74 16.81
CA VAL A 150 -9.10 -8.09 17.10
C VAL A 150 -9.01 -8.32 18.60
N ARG A 151 -8.45 -7.39 19.38
CA ARG A 151 -8.34 -7.52 20.84
C ARG A 151 -9.69 -7.61 21.57
N LYS A 152 -10.76 -7.06 21.00
CA LYS A 152 -12.08 -7.02 21.64
C LYS A 152 -12.96 -8.22 21.29
N PHE A 153 -12.78 -8.79 20.10
CA PHE A 153 -13.66 -9.84 19.56
C PHE A 153 -12.98 -11.20 19.34
N MET A 154 -11.64 -11.26 19.46
CA MET A 154 -10.83 -12.46 19.36
C MET A 154 -10.07 -12.68 20.67
#